data_AF-U2T1W1-F1
#
_entry.id   AF-U2T1W1-F1
#
_cell.length_a   1.000
_cell.length_b   1.000
_cell.length_c   1.000
_cell.angle_alpha   90.00
_cell.angle_beta   90.00
_cell.angle_gamma   90.00
#
_symmetry.space_group_name_H-M   'P 1'
#
loop_
_entity.id
_entity.type
_entity.pdbx_description
1 polymer ?
#
loop_
_entity_poly.entity_id
_entity_poly.type
_entity_poly.pdbx_seq_one_letter_code
_entity_poly.pdbx_strand_id
1 'polypeptide(L)'
;MKERKILENIDLLAEKIKCDYEKISEDSEITEVAERYFELLEEGKKQGFIPVFVEVKDYFNEEFPDFEEYERARDEILENYKKIDCNQWFKERKQEYVENEYLNEEYEFSDDSDYLDYFKNFNEDETFYLNSIFDGETGKVRENVGLFKIPADKAYEIPGWFLFGGFNECPLPEEIIAISKYWYEKYDARIAAITDSEIEFYLEKFPETQEEAEKLAVEQFLVSEDLVFQIYDELEELSKGLYKSRNWYFWWD
;
A
#
# COMPACT_ATOMS: atom_id res chain seq x y z
N MET A 1 20.20 39.41 0.89
CA MET A 1 19.07 38.46 0.87
C MET A 1 19.64 37.14 0.40
N LYS A 2 19.63 36.11 1.26
CA LYS A 2 19.96 34.75 0.80
C LYS A 2 18.84 34.33 -0.14
N GLU A 3 19.18 33.95 -1.36
CA GLU A 3 18.27 33.21 -2.24
C GLU A 3 17.74 32.03 -1.43
N ARG A 4 16.43 32.02 -1.16
CA ARG A 4 15.75 30.82 -0.66
C ARG A 4 15.83 29.83 -1.81
N LYS A 5 16.67 28.80 -1.67
CA LYS A 5 16.64 27.63 -2.55
C LYS A 5 15.22 27.08 -2.44
N ILE A 6 14.48 27.05 -3.56
CA ILE A 6 13.22 26.31 -3.63
C ILE A 6 13.64 24.86 -3.40
N LEU A 7 13.26 24.30 -2.26
CA LEU A 7 13.45 22.88 -1.98
C LEU A 7 12.46 22.13 -2.87
N GLU A 8 12.92 21.04 -3.50
CA GLU A 8 12.02 20.14 -4.23
C GLU A 8 11.10 19.45 -3.22
N ASN A 9 9.94 18.98 -3.68
CA ASN A 9 8.89 18.44 -2.79
C ASN A 9 9.39 17.33 -1.87
N ILE A 10 10.23 16.45 -2.40
CA ILE A 10 10.81 15.34 -1.64
C ILE A 10 11.73 15.87 -0.53
N ASP A 11 12.53 16.92 -0.80
CA ASP A 11 13.42 17.53 0.20
C ASP A 11 12.60 18.12 1.37
N LEU A 12 11.46 18.77 1.07
CA LEU A 12 10.57 19.35 2.08
C LEU A 12 9.93 18.27 2.96
N LEU A 13 9.42 17.19 2.36
CA LEU A 13 8.85 16.10 3.12
C LEU A 13 9.90 15.44 4.03
N ALA A 14 11.09 15.17 3.49
CA ALA A 14 12.21 14.59 4.24
C ALA A 14 12.59 15.43 5.47
N GLU A 15 12.59 16.76 5.35
CA GLU A 15 12.81 17.67 6.49
C GLU A 15 11.68 17.56 7.55
N LYS A 16 10.42 17.44 7.10
CA LYS A 16 9.24 17.34 7.98
C LYS A 16 9.14 16.01 8.72
N ILE A 17 9.56 14.90 8.12
CA ILE A 17 9.53 13.57 8.76
C ILE A 17 10.90 13.13 9.32
N LYS A 18 11.95 13.94 9.11
CA LYS A 18 13.35 13.67 9.51
C LYS A 18 13.86 12.30 9.04
N CYS A 19 13.63 11.98 7.77
CA CYS A 19 14.08 10.73 7.17
C CYS A 19 15.07 10.99 6.03
N ASP A 20 16.06 10.10 5.90
CA ASP A 20 16.93 10.06 4.73
C ASP A 20 16.17 9.44 3.55
N TYR A 21 16.57 9.78 2.33
CA TYR A 21 15.96 9.25 1.11
C TYR A 21 16.93 9.28 -0.07
N GLU A 22 16.56 8.55 -1.13
CA GLU A 22 17.23 8.57 -2.43
C GLU A 22 16.23 9.06 -3.49
N LYS A 23 16.63 10.02 -4.33
CA LYS A 23 15.79 10.45 -5.47
C LYS A 23 15.83 9.37 -6.54
N ILE A 24 14.68 9.06 -7.14
CA ILE A 24 14.58 8.16 -8.27
C ILE A 24 14.54 8.97 -9.55
N SER A 25 15.23 8.50 -10.60
CA SER A 25 15.24 9.15 -11.91
C SER A 25 13.94 8.80 -12.65
N GLU A 26 13.32 9.79 -13.29
CA GLU A 26 12.13 9.58 -14.15
C GLU A 26 12.41 8.58 -15.29
N ASP A 27 13.65 8.55 -15.78
CA ASP A 27 14.10 7.64 -16.83
C ASP A 27 14.59 6.26 -16.30
N SER A 28 14.41 5.95 -15.01
CA SER A 28 14.76 4.63 -14.47
C SER A 28 13.78 3.56 -14.91
N GLU A 29 14.30 2.38 -15.27
CA GLU A 29 13.47 1.24 -15.64
C GLU A 29 12.96 0.50 -14.40
N ILE A 30 11.80 -0.16 -14.52
CA ILE A 30 11.16 -0.92 -13.44
C ILE A 30 12.10 -1.92 -12.75
N THR A 31 12.94 -2.61 -13.52
CA THR A 31 13.89 -3.59 -12.97
C THR A 31 14.98 -2.91 -12.14
N GLU A 32 15.46 -1.73 -12.56
CA GLU A 32 16.49 -0.99 -11.80
C GLU A 32 15.90 -0.47 -10.48
N VAL A 33 14.67 0.03 -10.51
CA VAL A 33 13.95 0.52 -9.32
C VAL A 33 13.66 -0.62 -8.35
N ALA A 34 13.17 -1.76 -8.84
CA ALA A 34 12.90 -2.94 -8.02
C ALA A 34 14.19 -3.54 -7.41
N GLU A 35 15.27 -3.65 -8.19
CA GLU A 35 16.57 -4.10 -7.68
C GLU A 35 17.06 -3.20 -6.54
N ARG A 36 16.96 -1.87 -6.72
CA ARG A 36 17.37 -0.91 -5.69
C ARG A 36 16.54 -1.02 -4.42
N TYR A 37 15.23 -1.24 -4.55
CA TYR A 37 14.34 -1.47 -3.41
C TYR A 37 14.80 -2.69 -2.59
N PHE A 38 15.08 -3.82 -3.24
CA PHE A 38 15.51 -5.04 -2.55
C PHE A 38 16.90 -4.90 -1.90
N GLU A 39 17.83 -4.16 -2.52
CA GLU A 39 19.11 -3.81 -1.89
C GLU A 39 18.90 -3.05 -0.58
N LEU A 40 18.06 -2.00 -0.60
CA LEU A 40 17.76 -1.22 0.60
C LEU A 40 16.94 -2.01 1.62
N LEU A 41 16.13 -2.97 1.20
CA LEU A 41 15.39 -3.83 2.11
C LEU A 41 16.36 -4.69 2.94
N GLU A 42 17.40 -5.24 2.31
CA GLU A 42 18.46 -6.01 2.99
C GLU A 42 19.42 -5.13 3.81
N GLU A 43 19.65 -3.89 3.38
CA GLU A 43 20.41 -2.90 4.15
C GLU A 43 19.64 -2.45 5.40
N GLY A 44 18.34 -2.16 5.25
CA GLY A 44 17.43 -1.71 6.30
C GLY A 44 17.30 -2.72 7.43
N LYS A 45 17.24 -4.02 7.11
CA LYS A 45 17.31 -5.13 8.09
C LYS A 45 18.53 -5.04 9.01
N LYS A 46 19.66 -4.47 8.56
CA LYS A 46 20.91 -4.35 9.33
C LYS A 46 21.05 -3.00 10.02
N GLN A 47 20.54 -1.94 9.42
CA GLN A 47 20.74 -0.56 9.88
C GLN A 47 19.55 0.02 10.65
N GLY A 48 18.40 -0.66 10.66
CA GLY A 48 17.21 -0.25 11.40
C GLY A 48 16.34 0.76 10.65
N PHE A 49 16.04 0.48 9.38
CA PHE A 49 15.08 1.24 8.60
C PHE A 49 14.28 0.34 7.65
N ILE A 50 13.20 0.89 7.09
CA ILE A 50 12.34 0.26 6.08
C ILE A 50 12.31 1.15 4.84
N PRO A 51 12.70 0.65 3.65
CA PRO A 51 12.60 1.41 2.41
C PRO A 51 11.15 1.53 1.96
N VAL A 52 10.71 2.74 1.58
CA VAL A 52 9.37 2.99 1.03
C VAL A 52 9.46 4.04 -0.08
N PHE A 53 8.92 3.74 -1.25
CA PHE A 53 8.76 4.75 -2.30
C PHE A 53 7.61 5.70 -1.95
N VAL A 54 7.82 6.98 -2.21
CA VAL A 54 6.82 8.01 -1.93
C VAL A 54 6.77 8.97 -3.11
N GLU A 55 5.61 9.11 -3.73
CA GLU A 55 5.33 10.22 -4.65
C GLU A 55 4.91 11.45 -3.83
N VAL A 56 5.65 12.57 -3.97
CA VAL A 56 5.36 13.79 -3.22
C VAL A 56 4.85 14.90 -4.13
N LYS A 57 3.52 15.02 -4.21
CA LYS A 57 2.84 16.11 -4.93
C LYS A 57 2.93 17.44 -4.16
N ASP A 58 2.76 18.55 -4.86
CA ASP A 58 2.90 19.91 -4.28
C ASP A 58 1.98 20.11 -3.06
N TYR A 59 0.68 19.80 -3.19
CA TYR A 59 -0.30 19.97 -2.12
C TYR A 59 -0.04 19.06 -0.92
N PHE A 60 0.62 17.91 -1.12
CA PHE A 60 1.00 17.04 -0.03
C PHE A 60 1.83 17.82 0.98
N ASN A 61 2.80 18.59 0.51
CA ASN A 61 3.62 19.44 1.38
C ASN A 61 2.88 20.66 1.94
N GLU A 62 1.83 21.15 1.31
CA GLU A 62 1.05 22.27 1.84
C GLU A 62 0.19 21.85 3.04
N GLU A 63 -0.42 20.67 2.96
CA GLU A 63 -1.30 20.11 3.99
C GLU A 63 -0.53 19.32 5.06
N PHE A 64 0.66 18.80 4.76
CA PHE A 64 1.44 18.03 5.74
C PHE A 64 1.90 18.94 6.91
N PRO A 65 1.70 18.53 8.18
CA PRO A 65 2.01 19.35 9.34
C PRO A 65 3.51 19.67 9.46
N ASP A 66 3.84 20.66 10.29
CA ASP A 66 5.23 20.87 10.70
C ASP A 66 5.72 19.71 11.59
N PHE A 67 7.04 19.63 11.84
CA PHE A 67 7.60 18.49 12.57
C PHE A 67 6.98 18.26 13.96
N GLU A 68 6.63 19.32 14.70
CA GLU A 68 6.13 19.17 16.07
C GLU A 68 4.70 18.64 16.08
N GLU A 69 3.85 19.11 15.16
CA GLU A 69 2.51 18.59 14.98
C GLU A 69 2.51 17.19 14.35
N TYR A 70 3.36 16.97 13.34
CA TYR A 70 3.61 15.67 12.73
C TYR A 70 3.99 14.61 13.77
N GLU A 71 4.98 14.91 14.61
CA GLU A 71 5.50 13.96 15.60
C GLU A 71 4.40 13.54 16.57
N ARG A 72 3.57 14.48 17.03
CA ARG A 72 2.42 14.18 17.89
C ARG A 72 1.37 13.33 17.18
N ALA A 73 1.00 13.68 15.95
CA ALA A 73 0.00 12.96 15.17
C ALA A 73 0.45 11.53 14.88
N ARG A 74 1.70 11.36 14.42
CA ARG A 74 2.30 10.03 14.20
C ARG A 74 2.30 9.22 15.49
N ASP A 75 2.77 9.78 16.60
CA ASP A 75 2.86 9.05 17.87
C ASP A 75 1.47 8.64 18.40
N GLU A 76 0.45 9.48 18.20
CA GLU A 76 -0.94 9.16 18.52
C GLU A 76 -1.47 8.00 17.67
N ILE A 77 -1.27 8.04 16.34
CA ILE A 77 -1.65 6.95 15.42
C ILE A 77 -0.95 5.64 15.82
N LEU A 78 0.36 5.68 16.09
CA LEU A 78 1.17 4.54 16.51
C LEU A 78 0.79 4.00 17.90
N GLU A 79 0.04 4.75 18.70
CA GLU A 79 -0.54 4.25 19.95
C GLU A 79 -1.98 3.77 19.77
N ASN A 80 -2.77 4.42 18.92
CA ASN A 80 -4.18 4.12 18.72
C ASN A 80 -4.39 2.80 17.98
N TYR A 81 -3.53 2.44 17.01
CA TYR A 81 -3.70 1.19 16.26
C TYR A 81 -3.71 -0.06 17.17
N LYS A 82 -3.00 0.00 18.31
CA LYS A 82 -2.91 -1.10 19.29
C LYS A 82 -4.25 -1.42 19.96
N LYS A 83 -5.22 -0.50 19.88
CA LYS A 83 -6.56 -0.64 20.45
C LYS A 83 -7.55 -1.26 19.45
N ILE A 84 -7.16 -1.41 18.19
CA ILE A 84 -8.02 -1.89 17.12
C ILE A 84 -7.96 -3.41 17.07
N ASP A 85 -9.14 -4.05 17.16
CA ASP A 85 -9.30 -5.47 16.85
C ASP A 85 -9.60 -5.60 15.35
N CYS A 86 -8.59 -6.01 14.58
CA CYS A 86 -8.71 -6.12 13.12
C CYS A 86 -9.81 -7.12 12.69
N ASN A 87 -10.06 -8.19 13.44
CA ASN A 87 -11.12 -9.14 13.09
C ASN A 87 -12.50 -8.52 13.31
N GLN A 88 -12.65 -7.75 14.39
CA GLN A 88 -13.87 -7.01 14.65
C GLN A 88 -14.08 -5.91 13.60
N TRP A 89 -13.02 -5.21 13.20
CA TRP A 89 -13.06 -4.20 12.13
C TRP A 89 -13.58 -4.80 10.82
N PHE A 90 -13.00 -5.91 10.34
CA PHE A 90 -13.47 -6.58 9.12
C PHE A 90 -14.93 -7.04 9.22
N LYS A 91 -15.35 -7.50 10.40
CA LYS A 91 -16.73 -7.93 10.62
C LYS A 91 -17.72 -6.75 10.53
N GLU A 92 -17.38 -5.63 11.16
CA GLU A 92 -18.21 -4.41 11.12
C GLU A 92 -18.26 -3.83 9.70
N ARG A 93 -17.12 -3.73 9.03
CA ARG A 93 -17.02 -3.29 7.64
C ARG A 93 -17.80 -4.19 6.68
N LYS A 94 -17.71 -5.51 6.83
CA LYS A 94 -18.53 -6.44 6.04
C LYS A 94 -20.02 -6.22 6.28
N GLN A 95 -20.44 -6.02 7.52
CA GLN A 95 -21.84 -5.76 7.84
C GLN A 95 -22.34 -4.49 7.15
N GLU A 96 -21.55 -3.41 7.18
CA GLU A 96 -21.85 -2.16 6.46
C GLU A 96 -22.01 -2.39 4.95
N TYR A 97 -21.11 -3.14 4.32
CA TYR A 97 -21.19 -3.43 2.88
C TYR A 97 -22.42 -4.26 2.51
N VAL A 98 -22.84 -5.18 3.39
CA VAL A 98 -24.07 -5.95 3.22
C VAL A 98 -25.31 -5.06 3.37
N GLU A 99 -25.32 -4.17 4.37
CA GLU A 99 -26.44 -3.24 4.60
C GLU A 99 -26.60 -2.22 3.46
N ASN A 100 -25.50 -1.83 2.82
CA ASN A 100 -25.48 -0.94 1.66
C ASN A 100 -25.63 -1.66 0.30
N GLU A 101 -25.85 -2.98 0.31
CA GLU A 101 -26.02 -3.81 -0.90
C GLU A 101 -24.77 -3.86 -1.83
N TYR A 102 -23.58 -3.53 -1.31
CA TYR A 102 -22.30 -3.64 -2.03
C TYR A 102 -21.73 -5.06 -2.02
N LEU A 103 -22.10 -5.87 -1.01
CA LEU A 103 -21.67 -7.26 -0.90
C LEU A 103 -22.83 -8.13 -0.42
N ASN A 104 -22.99 -9.31 -0.99
CA ASN A 104 -23.95 -10.29 -0.47
C ASN A 104 -23.47 -10.88 0.87
N GLU A 105 -24.39 -11.13 1.81
CA GLU A 105 -24.06 -11.71 3.13
C GLU A 105 -23.25 -13.01 3.00
N GLU A 106 -23.73 -13.88 2.10
CA GLU A 106 -23.10 -15.12 1.66
C GLU A 106 -22.67 -14.97 0.18
N TYR A 107 -21.67 -14.12 -0.08
CA TYR A 107 -21.07 -14.05 -1.41
C TYR A 107 -20.40 -15.40 -1.76
N GLU A 108 -20.85 -16.00 -2.87
CA GLU A 108 -20.31 -17.24 -3.43
C GLU A 108 -19.58 -16.90 -4.73
N PHE A 109 -18.30 -17.29 -4.81
CA PHE A 109 -17.51 -17.16 -6.04
C PHE A 109 -18.03 -18.10 -7.12
N SER A 110 -17.84 -17.70 -8.38
CA SER A 110 -18.19 -18.50 -9.56
C SER A 110 -17.64 -19.93 -9.50
N ASP A 111 -18.46 -20.92 -9.89
CA ASP A 111 -18.06 -22.31 -10.09
C ASP A 111 -17.85 -22.66 -11.58
N ASP A 112 -17.84 -21.66 -12.47
CA ASP A 112 -17.64 -21.87 -13.90
C ASP A 112 -16.23 -22.41 -14.18
N SER A 113 -16.16 -23.36 -15.11
CA SER A 113 -14.91 -23.88 -15.66
C SER A 113 -13.90 -22.81 -16.05
N ASP A 114 -14.31 -21.69 -16.64
CA ASP A 114 -13.37 -20.66 -17.10
C ASP A 114 -12.68 -19.97 -15.90
N TYR A 115 -13.42 -19.71 -14.82
CA TYR A 115 -12.87 -19.18 -13.57
C TYR A 115 -11.93 -20.19 -12.90
N LEU A 116 -12.39 -21.43 -12.74
CA LEU A 116 -11.63 -22.50 -12.09
C LEU A 116 -10.37 -22.91 -12.85
N ASP A 117 -10.40 -22.85 -14.19
CA ASP A 117 -9.26 -23.23 -15.04
C ASP A 117 -8.13 -22.19 -15.01
N TYR A 118 -8.40 -20.94 -14.63
CA TYR A 118 -7.35 -19.94 -14.39
C TYR A 118 -6.35 -20.44 -13.36
N PHE A 119 -6.82 -20.87 -12.18
CA PHE A 119 -5.95 -21.30 -11.08
C PHE A 119 -5.14 -22.56 -11.41
N LYS A 120 -5.66 -23.41 -12.30
CA LYS A 120 -4.97 -24.63 -12.78
C LYS A 120 -3.88 -24.32 -13.81
N ASN A 121 -4.11 -23.32 -14.66
CA ASN A 121 -3.23 -22.95 -15.76
C ASN A 121 -2.48 -21.63 -15.50
N PHE A 122 -2.38 -21.23 -14.23
CA PHE A 122 -1.70 -20.01 -13.81
C PHE A 122 -0.25 -20.01 -14.30
N ASN A 123 0.13 -18.91 -14.94
CA ASN A 123 1.50 -18.65 -15.34
C ASN A 123 2.16 -17.81 -14.24
N GLU A 124 3.23 -18.34 -13.67
CA GLU A 124 3.98 -17.65 -12.63
C GLU A 124 4.57 -16.35 -13.16
N ASP A 125 4.34 -15.29 -12.39
CA ASP A 125 4.88 -13.96 -12.63
C ASP A 125 5.56 -13.49 -11.34
N GLU A 126 6.88 -13.40 -11.39
CA GLU A 126 7.70 -12.97 -10.26
C GLU A 126 8.00 -11.46 -10.30
N THR A 127 7.45 -10.74 -11.28
CA THR A 127 7.72 -9.32 -11.49
C THR A 127 7.10 -8.48 -10.38
N PHE A 128 7.89 -7.58 -9.81
CA PHE A 128 7.41 -6.59 -8.84
C PHE A 128 7.10 -5.28 -9.56
N TYR A 129 5.80 -5.01 -9.76
CA TYR A 129 5.34 -4.01 -10.73
C TYR A 129 5.37 -2.54 -10.27
N LEU A 130 5.28 -2.24 -8.97
CA LEU A 130 5.36 -0.86 -8.45
C LEU A 130 4.46 0.14 -9.23
N ASN A 131 3.22 -0.25 -9.54
CA ASN A 131 2.28 0.45 -10.43
C ASN A 131 1.98 1.91 -10.01
N SER A 132 2.03 2.21 -8.71
CA SER A 132 1.74 3.51 -8.11
C SER A 132 2.83 4.55 -8.34
N ILE A 133 4.05 4.14 -8.70
CA ILE A 133 5.16 5.09 -8.94
C ILE A 133 5.58 5.16 -10.41
N PHE A 134 4.97 4.34 -11.27
CA PHE A 134 5.13 4.43 -12.71
C PHE A 134 3.88 5.07 -13.33
N ASP A 135 4.10 5.91 -14.32
CA ASP A 135 3.04 6.48 -15.13
C ASP A 135 2.60 5.46 -16.19
N GLY A 136 1.33 5.06 -16.17
CA GLY A 136 0.81 3.99 -17.03
C GLY A 136 0.80 4.33 -18.52
N GLU A 137 0.84 5.61 -18.89
CA GLU A 137 0.84 6.03 -20.30
C GLU A 137 2.26 6.07 -20.89
N THR A 138 3.22 6.56 -20.12
CA THR A 138 4.60 6.81 -20.56
C THR A 138 5.56 5.69 -20.18
N GLY A 139 5.21 4.87 -19.17
CA GLY A 139 6.07 3.85 -18.58
C GLY A 139 7.25 4.41 -17.79
N LYS A 140 7.26 5.72 -17.51
CA LYS A 140 8.31 6.40 -16.74
C LYS A 140 7.99 6.41 -15.25
N VAL A 141 9.01 6.58 -14.42
CA VAL A 141 8.77 6.90 -12.99
C VAL A 141 8.08 8.26 -12.92
N ARG A 142 7.04 8.37 -12.08
CA ARG A 142 6.30 9.61 -11.84
C ARG A 142 7.23 10.70 -11.28
N GLU A 143 6.83 11.97 -11.47
CA GLU A 143 7.58 13.09 -10.93
C GLU A 143 7.61 13.06 -9.39
N ASN A 144 8.68 13.58 -8.78
CA ASN A 144 8.82 13.69 -7.32
C ASN A 144 8.72 12.36 -6.54
N VAL A 145 9.18 11.25 -7.12
CA VAL A 145 9.31 9.96 -6.41
C VAL A 145 10.64 9.86 -5.67
N GLY A 146 10.56 9.60 -4.36
CA GLY A 146 11.72 9.34 -3.50
C GLY A 146 11.62 7.97 -2.84
N LEU A 147 12.77 7.31 -2.63
CA LEU A 147 12.88 6.07 -1.86
C LEU A 147 13.39 6.40 -0.45
N PHE A 148 12.47 6.49 0.50
CA PHE A 148 12.72 6.92 1.88
C PHE A 148 13.20 5.76 2.75
N LYS A 149 14.10 6.06 3.69
CA LYS A 149 14.62 5.13 4.70
C LYS A 149 13.94 5.43 6.04
N ILE A 150 12.76 4.84 6.22
CA ILE A 150 11.91 5.11 7.39
C ILE A 150 12.50 4.43 8.62
N PRO A 151 12.83 5.14 9.71
CA PRO A 151 13.46 4.57 10.90
C PRO A 151 12.42 3.86 11.78
N ALA A 152 11.81 2.82 11.23
CA ALA A 152 10.83 1.94 11.87
C ALA A 152 11.36 0.51 11.96
N ASP A 153 10.89 -0.24 12.95
CA ASP A 153 11.19 -1.67 13.13
C ASP A 153 10.06 -2.58 12.61
N LYS A 154 8.86 -2.04 12.44
CA LYS A 154 7.67 -2.78 11.99
C LYS A 154 7.16 -2.25 10.66
N ALA A 155 7.14 -3.12 9.65
CA ALA A 155 6.72 -2.77 8.28
C ALA A 155 5.25 -2.33 8.17
N TYR A 156 4.41 -2.74 9.11
CA TYR A 156 3.00 -2.35 9.11
C TYR A 156 2.74 -0.96 9.71
N GLU A 157 3.73 -0.30 10.35
CA GLU A 157 3.56 1.04 10.95
C GLU A 157 3.77 2.18 9.94
N ILE A 158 4.15 1.87 8.70
CA ILE A 158 4.43 2.86 7.64
C ILE A 158 3.29 3.87 7.38
N PRO A 159 1.99 3.51 7.38
CA PRO A 159 0.92 4.49 7.18
C PRO A 159 0.96 5.63 8.20
N GLY A 160 1.36 5.33 9.46
CA GLY A 160 1.50 6.35 10.50
C GLY A 160 2.64 7.33 10.23
N TRP A 161 3.70 6.92 9.53
CA TRP A 161 4.81 7.81 9.16
C TRP A 161 4.42 8.85 8.13
N PHE A 162 3.39 8.58 7.34
CA PHE A 162 2.89 9.46 6.28
C PHE A 162 1.50 10.04 6.60
N LEU A 163 0.96 9.76 7.79
CA LEU A 163 -0.40 10.15 8.21
C LEU A 163 -1.46 9.73 7.18
N PHE A 164 -1.23 8.60 6.50
CA PHE A 164 -2.03 8.16 5.36
C PHE A 164 -3.32 7.49 5.83
N GLY A 165 -4.47 7.97 5.34
CA GLY A 165 -5.81 7.42 5.59
C GLY A 165 -6.85 8.48 5.93
N GLY A 166 -8.11 8.07 6.06
CA GLY A 166 -9.21 8.95 6.50
C GLY A 166 -9.73 9.93 5.44
N PHE A 167 -9.54 9.60 4.16
CA PHE A 167 -10.08 10.31 3.01
C PHE A 167 -10.88 9.34 2.13
N ASN A 168 -11.88 9.82 1.41
CA ASN A 168 -12.79 8.98 0.63
C ASN A 168 -13.31 7.81 1.50
N GLU A 169 -13.29 6.58 1.00
CA GLU A 169 -13.58 5.36 1.78
C GLU A 169 -12.30 4.69 2.36
N CYS A 170 -11.15 5.36 2.28
CA CYS A 170 -9.89 4.90 2.84
C CYS A 170 -9.98 4.84 4.37
N PRO A 171 -9.66 3.69 5.01
CA PRO A 171 -9.69 3.58 6.47
C PRO A 171 -8.80 4.61 7.16
N LEU A 172 -9.03 4.84 8.45
CA LEU A 172 -8.19 5.75 9.24
C LEU A 172 -6.75 5.22 9.30
N PRO A 173 -5.73 6.10 9.48
CA PRO A 173 -4.33 5.67 9.51
C PRO A 173 -4.05 4.52 10.49
N GLU A 174 -4.59 4.59 11.71
CA GLU A 174 -4.46 3.53 12.71
C GLU A 174 -5.16 2.22 12.30
N GLU A 175 -6.27 2.28 11.56
CA GLU A 175 -6.97 1.11 11.03
C GLU A 175 -6.14 0.44 9.94
N ILE A 176 -5.58 1.22 9.01
CA ILE A 176 -4.68 0.71 7.97
C ILE A 176 -3.46 0.02 8.60
N ILE A 177 -2.89 0.56 9.69
CA ILE A 177 -1.80 -0.11 10.42
C ILE A 177 -2.25 -1.45 11.01
N ALA A 178 -3.44 -1.51 11.62
CA ALA A 178 -3.97 -2.74 12.20
C ALA A 178 -4.23 -3.82 11.13
N ILE A 179 -4.79 -3.43 9.99
CA ILE A 179 -5.01 -4.29 8.81
C ILE A 179 -3.68 -4.74 8.21
N SER A 180 -2.75 -3.81 8.01
CA SER A 180 -1.40 -4.10 7.52
C SER A 180 -0.66 -5.07 8.44
N LYS A 181 -0.86 -4.97 9.77
CA LYS A 181 -0.30 -5.90 10.74
C LYS A 181 -0.89 -7.30 10.59
N TYR A 182 -2.20 -7.41 10.41
CA TYR A 182 -2.87 -8.69 10.16
C TYR A 182 -2.33 -9.36 8.88
N TRP A 183 -2.17 -8.61 7.80
CA TRP A 183 -1.59 -9.14 6.56
C TRP A 183 -0.08 -9.40 6.67
N TYR A 184 0.66 -8.60 7.42
CA TYR A 184 2.07 -8.85 7.72
C TYR A 184 2.26 -10.19 8.43
N GLU A 185 1.41 -10.52 9.41
CA GLU A 185 1.50 -11.81 10.12
C GLU A 185 1.17 -13.02 9.22
N LYS A 186 0.24 -12.85 8.28
CA LYS A 186 -0.22 -13.92 7.38
C LYS A 186 0.69 -14.10 6.15
N TYR A 187 1.09 -13.01 5.53
CA TYR A 187 1.73 -12.96 4.22
C TYR A 187 3.12 -12.30 4.22
N ASP A 188 3.59 -11.75 5.34
CA ASP A 188 4.75 -10.84 5.38
C ASP A 188 4.57 -9.69 4.37
N ALA A 189 3.34 -9.17 4.27
CA ALA A 189 2.99 -8.03 3.42
C ALA A 189 3.62 -6.74 3.97
N ARG A 190 4.44 -6.09 3.15
CA ARG A 190 5.23 -4.91 3.49
C ARG A 190 4.87 -3.78 2.53
N ILE A 191 4.52 -2.61 3.04
CA ILE A 191 4.25 -1.45 2.19
C ILE A 191 5.56 -1.03 1.52
N ALA A 192 5.54 -1.02 0.20
CA ALA A 192 6.67 -0.71 -0.65
C ALA A 192 6.54 0.67 -1.31
N ALA A 193 5.32 1.13 -1.57
CA ALA A 193 5.06 2.45 -2.12
C ALA A 193 3.79 3.10 -1.52
N ILE A 194 3.81 4.42 -1.40
CA ILE A 194 2.69 5.27 -0.99
C ILE A 194 2.64 6.50 -1.90
N THR A 195 1.44 6.87 -2.36
CA THR A 195 1.17 8.16 -3.00
C THR A 195 0.18 8.95 -2.13
N ASP A 196 -0.51 9.93 -2.70
CA ASP A 196 -1.60 10.63 -2.01
C ASP A 196 -2.87 9.79 -1.88
N SER A 197 -3.05 8.79 -2.74
CA SER A 197 -4.28 7.98 -2.81
C SER A 197 -4.03 6.50 -3.12
N GLU A 198 -2.78 6.05 -3.18
CA GLU A 198 -2.43 4.66 -3.49
C GLU A 198 -1.48 4.07 -2.43
N ILE A 199 -1.60 2.77 -2.19
CA ILE A 199 -0.63 1.96 -1.45
C ILE A 199 -0.29 0.72 -2.26
N GLU A 200 0.99 0.37 -2.32
CA GLU A 200 1.43 -0.93 -2.80
C GLU A 200 2.17 -1.74 -1.74
N PHE A 201 1.91 -3.05 -1.75
CA PHE A 201 2.55 -4.02 -0.88
C PHE A 201 3.44 -4.96 -1.68
N TYR A 202 4.63 -5.21 -1.15
CA TYR A 202 5.48 -6.35 -1.49
C TYR A 202 5.26 -7.49 -0.49
N LEU A 203 5.16 -8.73 -0.99
CA LEU A 203 4.89 -9.92 -0.18
C LEU A 203 6.02 -10.96 -0.27
N GLU A 204 6.53 -11.41 0.89
CA GLU A 204 7.42 -12.59 0.93
C GLU A 204 6.64 -13.92 0.89
N LYS A 205 5.38 -13.94 1.34
CA LYS A 205 4.44 -15.08 1.22
C LYS A 205 3.15 -14.63 0.57
N PHE A 206 2.47 -15.50 -0.17
CA PHE A 206 1.29 -15.13 -0.96
C PHE A 206 0.23 -16.23 -0.87
N PRO A 207 -1.02 -15.96 -1.31
CA PRO A 207 -2.06 -16.99 -1.41
C PRO A 207 -1.61 -18.12 -2.34
N GLU A 208 -1.64 -19.37 -1.85
CA GLU A 208 -1.18 -20.57 -2.58
C GLU A 208 -2.36 -21.40 -3.10
N THR A 209 -3.58 -21.08 -2.66
CA THR A 209 -4.82 -21.74 -3.07
C THR A 209 -5.86 -20.74 -3.55
N GLN A 210 -6.78 -21.21 -4.39
CA GLN A 210 -7.94 -20.44 -4.83
C GLN A 210 -8.73 -19.89 -3.64
N GLU A 211 -9.06 -20.75 -2.65
CA GLU A 211 -9.82 -20.35 -1.45
C GLU A 211 -9.12 -19.25 -0.64
N GLU A 212 -7.78 -19.27 -0.55
CA GLU A 212 -7.03 -18.20 0.10
C GLU A 212 -7.10 -16.89 -0.67
N ALA A 213 -7.03 -16.95 -2.01
CA ALA A 213 -7.11 -15.78 -2.88
C ALA A 213 -8.52 -15.16 -2.88
N GLU A 214 -9.57 -15.98 -2.90
CA GLU A 214 -10.97 -15.58 -2.79
C GLU A 214 -11.25 -14.86 -1.46
N LYS A 215 -10.82 -15.45 -0.33
CA LYS A 215 -10.96 -14.80 0.99
C LYS A 215 -10.24 -13.47 1.05
N LEU A 216 -9.03 -13.42 0.50
CA LEU A 216 -8.25 -12.19 0.46
C LEU A 216 -8.89 -11.13 -0.45
N ALA A 217 -9.48 -11.52 -1.59
CA ALA A 217 -10.18 -10.59 -2.47
C ALA A 217 -11.32 -9.88 -1.72
N VAL A 218 -12.08 -10.62 -0.92
CA VAL A 218 -13.11 -10.03 -0.05
C VAL A 218 -12.49 -9.10 1.00
N GLU A 219 -11.41 -9.51 1.67
CA GLU A 219 -10.71 -8.64 2.63
C GLU A 219 -10.23 -7.33 1.98
N GLN A 220 -9.63 -7.39 0.78
CA GLN A 220 -9.13 -6.20 0.09
C GLN A 220 -10.26 -5.31 -0.42
N PHE A 221 -11.34 -5.88 -0.93
CA PHE A 221 -12.53 -5.12 -1.35
C PHE A 221 -13.17 -4.33 -0.20
N LEU A 222 -13.18 -4.89 1.03
CA LEU A 222 -13.66 -4.17 2.22
C LEU A 222 -12.76 -3.01 2.64
N VAL A 223 -11.49 -3.01 2.21
CA VAL A 223 -10.49 -1.98 2.52
C VAL A 223 -10.45 -0.90 1.45
N SER A 224 -10.60 -1.29 0.18
CA SER A 224 -10.74 -0.41 -0.98
C SER A 224 -11.75 -1.02 -1.94
N GLU A 225 -12.94 -0.42 -2.00
CA GLU A 225 -13.99 -0.89 -2.92
C GLU A 225 -13.68 -0.60 -4.38
N ASP A 226 -12.89 0.44 -4.64
CA ASP A 226 -12.45 0.84 -5.98
C ASP A 226 -11.64 -0.25 -6.69
N LEU A 227 -11.02 -1.17 -5.92
CA LEU A 227 -10.43 -2.38 -6.51
C LEU A 227 -11.44 -3.14 -7.36
N VAL A 228 -12.67 -3.31 -6.92
CA VAL A 228 -13.70 -4.01 -7.71
C VAL A 228 -14.45 -3.02 -8.59
N PHE A 229 -14.85 -1.87 -8.05
CA PHE A 229 -15.72 -0.94 -8.79
C PHE A 229 -15.04 -0.21 -9.94
N GLN A 230 -13.71 -0.12 -9.95
CA GLN A 230 -12.97 0.66 -10.94
C GLN A 230 -11.78 -0.05 -11.60
N ILE A 231 -11.19 -1.06 -10.95
CA ILE A 231 -9.93 -1.68 -11.42
C ILE A 231 -10.15 -3.10 -11.98
N TYR A 232 -10.74 -4.00 -11.19
CA TYR A 232 -10.88 -5.42 -11.52
C TYR A 232 -12.27 -5.80 -12.03
N ASP A 233 -13.25 -4.90 -11.96
CA ASP A 233 -14.68 -5.09 -12.28
C ASP A 233 -15.43 -6.07 -11.34
N GLU A 234 -14.83 -7.20 -10.97
CA GLU A 234 -15.46 -8.27 -10.19
C GLU A 234 -14.49 -8.89 -9.15
N LEU A 235 -15.04 -9.45 -8.07
CA LEU A 235 -14.24 -10.13 -7.03
C LEU A 235 -13.49 -11.35 -7.59
N GLU A 236 -14.06 -12.03 -8.59
CA GLU A 236 -13.40 -13.11 -9.31
C GLU A 236 -12.07 -12.65 -9.94
N GLU A 237 -12.06 -11.52 -10.66
CA GLU A 237 -10.85 -11.01 -11.31
C GLU A 237 -9.83 -10.50 -10.29
N LEU A 238 -10.30 -9.86 -9.20
CA LEU A 238 -9.42 -9.51 -8.08
C LEU A 238 -8.79 -10.77 -7.48
N SER A 239 -9.55 -11.84 -7.25
CA SER A 239 -9.03 -13.10 -6.69
C SER A 239 -8.00 -13.76 -7.63
N LYS A 240 -8.18 -13.68 -8.95
CA LYS A 240 -7.19 -14.14 -9.93
C LYS A 240 -5.91 -13.33 -9.83
N GLY A 241 -6.01 -12.01 -9.75
CA GLY A 241 -4.86 -11.10 -9.62
C GLY A 241 -4.08 -11.29 -8.31
N LEU A 242 -4.73 -11.79 -7.25
CA LEU A 242 -4.10 -12.04 -5.95
C LEU A 242 -3.47 -13.43 -5.83
N TYR A 243 -3.91 -14.41 -6.61
CA TYR A 243 -3.41 -15.77 -6.55
C TYR A 243 -1.93 -15.83 -6.94
N LYS A 244 -1.09 -16.26 -5.99
CA LYS A 244 0.37 -16.34 -6.13
C LYS A 244 1.06 -15.03 -6.54
N SER A 245 0.39 -13.88 -6.36
CA SER A 245 0.98 -12.57 -6.61
C SER A 245 1.82 -12.11 -5.42
N ARG A 246 2.97 -11.51 -5.72
CA ARG A 246 3.86 -10.87 -4.74
C ARG A 246 3.60 -9.37 -4.59
N ASN A 247 2.69 -8.81 -5.37
CA ASN A 247 2.35 -7.40 -5.37
C ASN A 247 0.85 -7.22 -5.12
N TRP A 248 0.49 -6.36 -4.17
CA TRP A 248 -0.87 -5.86 -4.02
C TRP A 248 -0.90 -4.36 -4.23
N TYR A 249 -1.92 -3.88 -4.93
CA TYR A 249 -2.16 -2.48 -5.21
C TYR A 249 -3.51 -2.08 -4.60
N PHE A 250 -3.57 -0.88 -4.03
CA PHE A 250 -4.77 -0.25 -3.49
C PHE A 250 -4.86 1.17 -3.99
N TRP A 251 -6.09 1.63 -4.24
CA TRP A 251 -6.41 2.98 -4.67
C TRP A 251 -7.71 3.45 -4.02
N TRP A 252 -7.86 4.75 -3.81
CA TRP A 252 -9.10 5.37 -3.32
C TRP A 252 -9.32 6.70 -4.06
N ASP A 253 -10.40 6.82 -4.84
CA ASP A 253 -10.74 8.04 -5.61
C ASP A 253 -11.61 9.04 -4.84
#